data_AF-A0A8T1SJL3-F1
#
_entry.id   AF-A0A8T1SJL3-F1
#
_cell.length_a   1.000
_cell.length_b   1.000
_cell.length_c   1.000
_cell.angle_alpha   90.00
_cell.angle_beta   90.00
_cell.angle_gamma   90.00
#
_symmetry.space_group_name_H-M   'P 1'
#
loop_
_entity.id
_entity.type
_entity.pdbx_description
1 polymer ?
#
loop_
_entity_poly.entity_id
_entity_poly.type
_entity_poly.pdbx_seq_one_letter_code
_entity_poly.pdbx_strand_id
1 'polypeptide(L)'
;MSLPPSMILRGLPQTYAAVQLHFHWGSRGQAGGSEHQVNGEAFPAELHIVHYNSESYANVSEAKQQTDGLAVLGILIEVGDVANPAYDNILNRLKNIQYAGQKVSIPPFDVHELLPGQLGHYFRYNGSLTTPPCSQNVLWTVFRQRARISASQLKRLQGGLYATKAENSLPVPLVDNYRAPQLLNQRLVFSSFPVGPSAYSAGEIVAIVFGTLFGCLGIFLTIHFVVKRIRVKRIQEQKDVVFKSSSSRAVSGDSHHP
;
A
#
# COMPACT_ATOMS: atom_id res chain seq x y z
N MET A 1 -19.55 -1.07 20.13
CA MET A 1 -19.58 0.11 21.04
C MET A 1 -20.31 1.23 20.32
N SER A 2 -21.25 1.92 20.97
CA SER A 2 -21.91 3.09 20.38
C SER A 2 -21.02 4.33 20.49
N LEU A 3 -21.05 5.20 19.48
CA LEU A 3 -20.29 6.45 19.44
C LEU A 3 -21.26 7.65 19.40
N PRO A 4 -20.88 8.81 19.96
CA PRO A 4 -21.74 9.98 19.94
C PRO A 4 -21.82 10.58 18.52
N PRO A 5 -23.00 11.08 18.10
CA PRO A 5 -23.17 11.68 16.77
C PRO A 5 -22.41 13.00 16.58
N SER A 6 -21.87 13.58 17.66
CA SER A 6 -20.98 14.74 17.59
C SER A 6 -19.59 14.41 17.04
N MET A 7 -19.23 13.13 16.92
CA MET A 7 -18.03 12.70 16.21
C MET A 7 -18.32 12.68 14.71
N ILE A 8 -17.68 13.58 13.97
CA ILE A 8 -17.95 13.81 12.56
C ILE A 8 -16.73 13.46 11.71
N LEU A 9 -16.93 12.66 10.68
CA LEU A 9 -15.97 12.40 9.61
C LEU A 9 -16.21 13.40 8.47
N ARG A 10 -15.17 14.18 8.18
CA ARG A 10 -15.10 15.11 7.03
C ARG A 10 -14.03 14.65 6.04
N GLY A 11 -13.93 15.30 4.89
CA GLY A 11 -13.00 14.91 3.81
C GLY A 11 -13.54 13.80 2.90
N LEU A 12 -14.84 13.50 3.02
CA LEU A 12 -15.63 12.71 2.08
C LEU A 12 -16.54 13.64 1.26
N PRO A 13 -17.21 13.14 0.20
CA PRO A 13 -18.14 13.96 -0.58
C PRO A 13 -19.29 14.56 0.24
N GLN A 14 -19.68 13.90 1.33
CA GLN A 14 -20.64 14.41 2.33
C GLN A 14 -20.04 14.37 3.73
N THR A 15 -20.74 14.96 4.68
CA THR A 15 -20.45 14.89 6.11
C THR A 15 -21.08 13.65 6.74
N TYR A 16 -20.28 12.83 7.41
CA TYR A 16 -20.75 11.58 8.02
C TYR A 16 -20.61 11.60 9.55
N ALA A 17 -21.67 11.30 10.29
CA ALA A 17 -21.64 11.22 11.75
C ALA A 17 -21.39 9.79 12.22
N ALA A 18 -20.57 9.63 13.26
CA ALA A 18 -20.24 8.33 13.83
C ALA A 18 -21.47 7.67 14.49
N VAL A 19 -21.54 6.35 14.40
CA VAL A 19 -22.62 5.52 14.96
C VAL A 19 -22.08 4.55 15.99
N GLN A 20 -21.07 3.78 15.57
CA GLN A 20 -20.53 2.68 16.36
C GLN A 20 -19.13 2.32 15.88
N LEU A 21 -18.42 1.58 16.74
CA LEU A 21 -17.28 0.77 16.32
C LEU A 21 -17.43 -0.70 16.75
N HIS A 22 -16.77 -1.59 16.03
CA HIS A 22 -16.71 -3.03 16.30
C HIS A 22 -15.44 -3.66 15.72
N PHE A 23 -15.16 -4.90 16.14
CA PHE A 23 -13.95 -5.63 15.75
C PHE A 23 -14.31 -6.94 15.04
N HIS A 24 -13.43 -7.34 14.13
CA HIS A 24 -13.34 -8.67 13.53
C HIS A 24 -11.99 -9.29 13.93
N TRP A 25 -11.96 -10.57 14.27
CA TRP A 25 -10.75 -11.28 14.67
C TRP A 25 -10.83 -12.77 14.33
N GLY A 26 -9.66 -13.39 14.19
CA GLY A 26 -9.54 -14.83 13.98
C GLY A 26 -9.35 -15.62 15.27
N SER A 27 -9.29 -16.94 15.14
CA SER A 27 -8.97 -17.87 16.20
C SER A 27 -7.51 -17.80 16.66
N ARG A 28 -7.25 -18.19 17.92
CA ARG A 28 -5.88 -18.29 18.46
C ARG A 28 -5.02 -19.22 17.61
N GLY A 29 -3.78 -18.82 17.35
CA GLY A 29 -2.82 -19.60 16.57
C GLY A 29 -3.01 -19.51 15.04
N GLN A 30 -4.03 -18.78 14.56
CA GLN A 30 -4.16 -18.43 13.15
C GLN A 30 -3.53 -17.07 12.86
N ALA A 31 -2.98 -16.92 11.65
CA ALA A 31 -2.37 -15.67 11.20
C ALA A 31 -3.40 -14.60 10.77
N GLY A 32 -4.60 -15.03 10.34
CA GLY A 32 -5.66 -14.16 9.83
C GLY A 32 -6.73 -13.79 10.86
N GLY A 33 -7.66 -12.94 10.43
CA GLY A 33 -8.75 -12.42 11.28
C GLY A 33 -9.33 -11.08 10.84
N SER A 34 -8.62 -10.34 10.00
CA SER A 34 -9.13 -9.17 9.29
C SER A 34 -10.05 -9.57 8.14
N GLU A 35 -11.00 -8.69 7.79
CA GLU A 35 -11.86 -8.89 6.62
C GLU A 35 -11.16 -8.42 5.34
N HIS A 36 -10.47 -7.28 5.41
CA HIS A 36 -9.65 -6.78 4.33
C HIS A 36 -8.27 -7.45 4.30
N GLN A 37 -7.70 -7.48 3.09
CA GLN A 37 -6.34 -7.89 2.82
C GLN A 37 -5.62 -6.82 2.00
N VAL A 38 -4.31 -6.71 2.18
CA VAL A 38 -3.44 -5.85 1.36
C VAL A 38 -2.43 -6.74 0.68
N ASN A 39 -2.40 -6.75 -0.66
CA ASN A 39 -1.52 -7.63 -1.44
C ASN A 39 -1.68 -9.13 -1.11
N GLY A 40 -2.91 -9.57 -0.78
CA GLY A 40 -3.21 -10.96 -0.39
C GLY A 40 -2.84 -11.31 1.06
N GLU A 41 -2.30 -10.36 1.83
CA GLU A 41 -1.97 -10.55 3.23
C GLU A 41 -3.14 -10.14 4.13
N ALA A 42 -3.59 -11.07 4.98
CA ALA A 42 -4.54 -10.82 6.06
C ALA A 42 -3.80 -10.49 7.36
N PHE A 43 -4.51 -9.85 8.30
CA PHE A 43 -4.00 -9.45 9.61
C PHE A 43 -4.80 -10.13 10.72
N PRO A 44 -4.28 -10.23 11.95
CA PRO A 44 -4.96 -10.93 13.05
C PRO A 44 -6.34 -10.39 13.45
N ALA A 45 -6.60 -9.10 13.21
CA ALA A 45 -7.87 -8.45 13.50
C ALA A 45 -8.08 -7.19 12.65
N GLU A 46 -9.31 -6.68 12.66
CA GLU A 46 -9.69 -5.42 12.02
C GLU A 46 -10.72 -4.66 12.86
N LEU A 47 -10.54 -3.34 12.97
CA LEU A 47 -11.49 -2.43 13.60
C LEU A 47 -12.28 -1.70 12.52
N HIS A 48 -13.60 -1.68 12.66
CA HIS A 48 -14.51 -0.88 11.87
C HIS A 48 -15.10 0.25 12.68
N ILE A 49 -14.98 1.48 12.18
CA ILE A 49 -15.70 2.65 12.70
C ILE A 49 -16.75 3.07 11.67
N VAL A 50 -18.02 2.91 12.04
CA VAL A 50 -19.17 3.08 11.14
C VAL A 50 -19.77 4.46 11.33
N HIS A 51 -19.97 5.14 10.22
CA HIS A 51 -20.60 6.45 10.13
C HIS A 51 -21.78 6.39 9.15
N TYR A 52 -22.72 7.32 9.28
CA TYR A 52 -23.81 7.49 8.32
C TYR A 52 -23.78 8.89 7.72
N ASN A 53 -24.26 9.04 6.48
CA ASN A 53 -24.37 10.34 5.83
C ASN A 53 -25.42 11.19 6.56
N SER A 54 -24.95 12.02 7.49
CA SER A 54 -25.78 12.90 8.32
C SER A 54 -26.10 14.22 7.64
N GLU A 55 -25.47 14.49 6.49
CA GLU A 55 -25.77 15.66 5.68
C GLU A 55 -27.07 15.46 4.89
N SER A 56 -27.28 14.24 4.37
CA SER A 56 -28.46 13.90 3.56
C SER A 56 -29.59 13.24 4.35
N TYR A 57 -29.31 12.56 5.47
CA TYR A 57 -30.30 11.71 6.16
C TYR A 57 -30.42 12.04 7.64
N ALA A 58 -31.65 11.95 8.16
CA ALA A 58 -31.93 12.31 9.55
C ALA A 58 -31.30 11.34 10.56
N ASN A 59 -31.16 10.06 10.18
CA ASN A 59 -30.62 9.02 11.05
C ASN A 59 -30.04 7.84 10.27
N VAL A 60 -29.28 7.00 10.97
CA VAL A 60 -28.64 5.81 10.40
C VAL A 60 -29.63 4.79 9.81
N SER A 61 -30.86 4.70 10.33
CA SER A 61 -31.85 3.73 9.85
C SER A 61 -32.34 4.08 8.44
N GLU A 62 -32.53 5.37 8.17
CA GLU A 62 -32.83 5.90 6.83
C GLU A 62 -31.62 5.76 5.90
N ALA A 63 -30.44 6.23 6.34
CA ALA A 63 -29.23 6.19 5.54
C ALA A 63 -28.86 4.77 5.09
N LYS A 64 -29.06 3.75 5.94
CA LYS A 64 -28.84 2.33 5.62
C LYS A 64 -29.62 1.79 4.42
N GLN A 65 -30.63 2.51 3.93
CA GLN A 65 -31.43 2.12 2.77
C GLN A 65 -30.97 2.80 1.47
N GLN A 66 -29.99 3.70 1.57
CA GLN A 66 -29.54 4.56 0.48
C GLN A 66 -28.13 4.17 0.04
N THR A 67 -27.76 4.42 -1.21
CA THR A 67 -26.51 3.93 -1.82
C THR A 67 -25.25 4.65 -1.33
N ASP A 68 -25.37 5.88 -0.86
CA ASP A 68 -24.35 6.72 -0.21
C ASP A 68 -24.55 6.80 1.31
N GLY A 69 -25.30 5.84 1.87
CA GLY A 69 -25.77 5.89 3.23
C GLY A 69 -24.70 5.84 4.31
N LEU A 70 -23.62 5.09 4.08
CA LEU A 70 -22.62 4.78 5.09
C LEU A 70 -21.20 5.07 4.63
N ALA A 71 -20.36 5.46 5.59
CA ALA A 71 -18.91 5.47 5.43
C ALA A 71 -18.28 4.65 6.55
N VAL A 72 -17.36 3.75 6.20
CA VAL A 72 -16.68 2.91 7.18
C VAL A 72 -15.17 3.10 7.08
N LEU A 73 -14.55 3.34 8.24
CA LEU A 73 -13.10 3.30 8.38
C LEU A 73 -12.69 1.88 8.78
N GLY A 74 -11.83 1.26 7.98
CA GLY A 74 -11.20 -0.03 8.24
C GLY A 74 -9.76 0.15 8.71
N ILE A 75 -9.49 -0.32 9.93
CA ILE A 75 -8.15 -0.28 10.55
C ILE A 75 -7.69 -1.72 10.75
N LEU A 76 -6.74 -2.15 9.93
CA LEU A 76 -6.07 -3.44 10.09
C LEU A 76 -5.22 -3.42 11.37
N ILE A 77 -5.24 -4.50 12.13
CA ILE A 77 -4.55 -4.61 13.43
C ILE A 77 -3.50 -5.72 13.36
N GLU A 78 -2.26 -5.38 13.67
CA GLU A 78 -1.13 -6.31 13.75
C GLU A 78 -0.60 -6.43 15.19
N VAL A 79 0.20 -7.48 15.45
CA VAL A 79 0.85 -7.66 16.74
C VAL A 79 2.13 -6.82 16.79
N GLY A 80 2.29 -6.03 17.84
CA GLY A 80 3.52 -5.30 18.17
C GLY A 80 4.07 -5.69 19.54
N ASP A 81 5.26 -5.19 19.85
CA ASP A 81 5.97 -5.52 21.10
C ASP A 81 5.37 -4.82 22.33
N VAL A 82 4.74 -3.67 22.13
CA VAL A 82 4.24 -2.80 23.20
C VAL A 82 2.71 -2.89 23.26
N ALA A 83 2.17 -2.94 24.49
CA ALA A 83 0.74 -2.85 24.71
C ALA A 83 0.21 -1.48 24.30
N ASN A 84 -0.93 -1.44 23.61
CA ASN A 84 -1.55 -0.21 23.14
C ASN A 84 -2.59 0.28 24.18
N PRO A 85 -2.35 1.38 24.90
CA PRO A 85 -3.25 1.85 25.95
C PRO A 85 -4.64 2.23 25.44
N ALA A 86 -4.73 2.75 24.22
CA ALA A 86 -6.01 3.16 23.62
C ALA A 86 -6.96 1.97 23.47
N TYR A 87 -6.44 0.85 22.98
CA TYR A 87 -7.21 -0.40 22.85
C TYR A 87 -7.59 -1.00 24.20
N ASP A 88 -6.76 -0.82 25.24
CA ASP A 88 -7.05 -1.32 26.59
C ASP A 88 -8.30 -0.68 27.22
N ASN A 89 -8.70 0.53 26.79
CA ASN A 89 -9.99 1.12 27.20
C ASN A 89 -11.18 0.20 26.87
N ILE A 90 -11.08 -0.56 25.76
CA ILE A 90 -12.10 -1.51 25.32
C ILE A 90 -11.75 -2.93 25.81
N LEU A 91 -10.52 -3.39 25.55
CA LEU A 91 -10.15 -4.79 25.79
C LEU A 91 -10.21 -5.19 27.27
N ASN A 92 -9.98 -4.25 28.21
CA ASN A 92 -10.11 -4.52 29.64
C ASN A 92 -11.57 -4.66 30.10
N ARG A 93 -12.54 -4.31 29.25
CA ARG A 93 -13.97 -4.42 29.55
C ARG A 93 -14.59 -5.71 29.04
N LEU A 94 -13.90 -6.48 28.19
CA LEU A 94 -14.41 -7.75 27.63
C LEU A 94 -14.82 -8.76 28.71
N LYS A 95 -14.08 -8.82 29.82
CA LYS A 95 -14.39 -9.69 30.96
C LYS A 95 -15.77 -9.43 31.60
N ASN A 96 -16.36 -8.25 31.35
CA ASN A 96 -17.67 -7.85 31.88
C ASN A 96 -18.82 -8.12 30.89
N ILE A 97 -18.51 -8.58 29.67
CA ILE A 97 -19.48 -8.82 28.58
C ILE A 97 -19.19 -10.13 27.84
N GLN A 98 -18.81 -11.17 28.58
CA GLN A 98 -18.34 -12.43 28.01
C GLN A 98 -19.42 -13.14 27.17
N TYR A 99 -20.69 -12.97 27.48
CA TYR A 99 -21.80 -13.65 26.80
C TYR A 99 -22.67 -12.70 25.97
N ALA A 100 -23.28 -13.23 24.91
CA ALA A 100 -24.12 -12.47 24.01
C ALA A 100 -25.28 -11.77 24.75
N GLY A 101 -25.50 -10.49 24.43
CA GLY A 101 -26.54 -9.65 25.03
C GLY A 101 -26.07 -8.84 26.25
N GLN A 102 -24.93 -9.18 26.85
CA GLN A 102 -24.35 -8.39 27.93
C GLN A 102 -23.83 -7.04 27.43
N LYS A 103 -23.89 -6.02 28.30
CA LYS A 103 -23.43 -4.66 28.02
C LYS A 103 -22.69 -4.11 29.22
N VAL A 104 -21.73 -3.23 28.97
CA VAL A 104 -20.96 -2.52 29.99
C VAL A 104 -20.72 -1.08 29.55
N SER A 105 -20.68 -0.15 30.50
CA SER A 105 -20.28 1.23 30.23
C SER A 105 -18.76 1.34 30.15
N ILE A 106 -18.28 2.13 29.18
CA ILE A 106 -16.86 2.44 29.00
C ILE A 106 -16.69 3.93 29.30
N PRO A 107 -15.79 4.33 30.20
CA PRO A 107 -15.45 5.74 30.38
C PRO A 107 -15.04 6.39 29.06
N PRO A 108 -15.37 7.67 28.81
CA PRO A 108 -14.91 8.37 27.62
C PRO A 108 -13.39 8.32 27.49
N PHE A 109 -12.91 8.05 26.29
CA PHE A 109 -11.48 8.08 25.93
C PHE A 109 -11.36 8.60 24.49
N ASP A 110 -10.15 8.97 24.09
CA ASP A 110 -9.92 9.47 22.74
C ASP A 110 -9.93 8.32 21.72
N VAL A 111 -11.00 8.25 20.92
CA VAL A 111 -11.16 7.25 19.84
C VAL A 111 -10.15 7.47 18.72
N HIS A 112 -9.60 8.67 18.55
CA HIS A 112 -8.56 8.95 17.57
C HIS A 112 -7.30 8.10 17.82
N GLU A 113 -6.99 7.78 19.08
CA GLU A 113 -5.84 6.94 19.43
C GLU A 113 -6.00 5.46 18.99
N LEU A 114 -7.19 5.04 18.56
CA LEU A 114 -7.40 3.72 17.93
C LEU A 114 -6.97 3.70 16.46
N LEU A 115 -6.80 4.87 15.83
CA LEU A 115 -6.40 5.00 14.43
C LEU A 115 -4.87 4.84 14.27
N PRO A 116 -4.38 4.47 13.08
CA PRO A 116 -2.94 4.39 12.84
C PRO A 116 -2.30 5.79 12.78
N GLY A 117 -0.98 5.86 13.00
CA GLY A 117 -0.27 7.15 13.05
C GLY A 117 -0.33 7.98 11.76
N GLN A 118 -0.35 7.33 10.59
CA GLN A 118 -0.37 7.97 9.27
C GLN A 118 -1.74 7.84 8.61
N LEU A 119 -2.64 8.76 8.94
CA LEU A 119 -4.01 8.79 8.39
C LEU A 119 -4.07 9.20 6.93
N GLY A 120 -3.06 9.91 6.42
CA GLY A 120 -3.03 10.39 5.03
C GLY A 120 -2.85 9.29 3.99
N HIS A 121 -2.52 8.05 4.39
CA HIS A 121 -2.32 6.91 3.49
C HIS A 121 -3.43 5.87 3.66
N TYR A 122 -4.39 5.87 2.74
CA TYR A 122 -5.53 4.97 2.75
C TYR A 122 -5.93 4.56 1.34
N PHE A 123 -6.75 3.52 1.28
CA PHE A 123 -7.46 3.07 0.09
C PHE A 123 -8.93 3.46 0.18
N ARG A 124 -9.55 3.79 -0.94
CA ARG A 124 -10.95 4.21 -1.05
C ARG A 124 -11.67 3.40 -2.12
N TYR A 125 -12.84 2.84 -1.79
CA TYR A 125 -13.66 2.12 -2.77
C TYR A 125 -15.15 2.04 -2.34
N ASN A 126 -16.04 1.79 -3.31
CA ASN A 126 -17.46 1.50 -3.04
C ASN A 126 -17.65 0.01 -2.75
N GLY A 127 -18.24 -0.30 -1.61
CA GLY A 127 -18.46 -1.66 -1.15
C GLY A 127 -19.79 -1.84 -0.43
N SER A 128 -19.83 -2.84 0.44
CA SER A 128 -21.02 -3.24 1.16
C SER A 128 -20.78 -3.35 2.65
N LEU A 129 -21.86 -3.56 3.41
CA LEU A 129 -21.78 -4.20 4.71
C LEU A 129 -21.14 -5.59 4.56
N THR A 130 -20.34 -5.99 5.55
CA THR A 130 -19.68 -7.30 5.60
C THR A 130 -20.52 -8.34 6.35
N THR A 131 -21.60 -7.91 7.00
CA THR A 131 -22.62 -8.77 7.63
C THR A 131 -23.96 -8.63 6.89
N PRO A 132 -24.85 -9.64 6.97
CA PRO A 132 -26.21 -9.52 6.45
C PRO A 132 -26.91 -8.22 6.89
N PRO A 133 -27.67 -7.55 6.00
CA PRO A 133 -28.08 -8.00 4.66
C PRO A 133 -27.08 -7.72 3.54
N CYS A 134 -25.82 -7.37 3.84
CA CYS A 134 -24.76 -7.14 2.85
C CYS A 134 -25.07 -6.00 1.84
N SER A 135 -25.85 -4.99 2.26
CA SER A 135 -26.22 -3.85 1.43
C SER A 135 -25.01 -3.15 0.83
N GLN A 136 -25.05 -2.86 -0.48
CA GLN A 136 -23.97 -2.16 -1.21
C GLN A 136 -24.09 -0.65 -1.06
N ASN A 137 -23.87 -0.14 0.14
CA ASN A 137 -24.03 1.27 0.47
C ASN A 137 -22.93 1.83 1.37
N VAL A 138 -21.73 1.25 1.28
CA VAL A 138 -20.61 1.63 2.12
C VAL A 138 -19.50 2.25 1.27
N LEU A 139 -19.18 3.52 1.56
CA LEU A 139 -17.94 4.15 1.12
C LEU A 139 -16.82 3.74 2.08
N TRP A 140 -15.98 2.81 1.64
CA TRP A 140 -14.89 2.27 2.44
C TRP A 140 -13.65 3.15 2.41
N THR A 141 -13.05 3.36 3.59
CA THR A 141 -11.68 3.89 3.72
C THR A 141 -10.86 2.90 4.53
N VAL A 142 -9.89 2.23 3.91
CA VAL A 142 -9.02 1.26 4.59
C VAL A 142 -7.63 1.85 4.71
N PHE A 143 -7.15 2.07 5.94
CA PHE A 143 -5.83 2.66 6.15
C PHE A 143 -4.70 1.72 5.74
N ARG A 144 -3.66 2.27 5.11
CA ARG A 144 -2.48 1.51 4.70
C ARG A 144 -1.65 1.07 5.91
N GLN A 145 -1.44 1.99 6.86
CA GLN A 145 -0.75 1.68 8.11
C GLN A 145 -1.69 0.93 9.05
N ARG A 146 -1.15 -0.06 9.74
CA ARG A 146 -1.88 -0.88 10.71
C ARG A 146 -1.79 -0.26 12.10
N ALA A 147 -2.83 -0.49 12.90
CA ALA A 147 -2.73 -0.31 14.34
C ALA A 147 -1.99 -1.50 14.96
N ARG A 148 -1.27 -1.27 16.05
CA ARG A 148 -0.52 -2.31 16.77
C ARG A 148 -1.13 -2.55 18.13
N ILE A 149 -1.27 -3.82 18.51
CA ILE A 149 -1.61 -4.25 19.87
C ILE A 149 -0.63 -5.33 20.32
N SER A 150 -0.43 -5.51 21.62
CA SER A 150 0.43 -6.59 22.12
C SER A 150 -0.19 -7.97 21.88
N ALA A 151 0.65 -9.02 21.87
CA ALA A 151 0.18 -10.40 21.82
C ALA A 151 -0.81 -10.73 22.96
N SER A 152 -0.61 -10.13 24.14
CA SER A 152 -1.52 -10.30 25.29
C SER A 152 -2.90 -9.69 25.03
N GLN A 153 -2.96 -8.55 24.35
CA GLN A 153 -4.20 -7.88 23.97
C GLN A 153 -4.96 -8.67 22.91
N LEU A 154 -4.26 -9.16 21.88
CA LEU A 154 -4.85 -10.04 20.87
C LEU A 154 -5.42 -11.31 21.53
N LYS A 155 -4.68 -11.94 22.45
CA LYS A 155 -5.15 -13.13 23.18
C LYS A 155 -6.42 -12.88 24.00
N ARG A 156 -6.59 -11.68 24.56
CA ARG A 156 -7.82 -11.26 25.24
C ARG A 156 -8.98 -11.13 24.26
N LEU A 157 -8.75 -10.51 23.10
CA LEU A 157 -9.75 -10.37 22.04
C LEU A 157 -10.22 -11.73 21.52
N GLN A 158 -9.29 -12.62 21.16
CA GLN A 158 -9.57 -13.94 20.56
C GLN A 158 -10.15 -14.99 21.51
N GLY A 159 -10.31 -14.70 22.80
CA GLY A 159 -10.76 -15.71 23.77
C GLY A 159 -11.53 -15.16 24.97
N GLY A 160 -11.96 -13.90 24.91
CA GLY A 160 -12.69 -13.25 26.01
C GLY A 160 -14.20 -13.24 25.84
N LEU A 161 -14.73 -13.72 24.71
CA LEU A 161 -16.13 -13.59 24.33
C LEU A 161 -16.72 -14.91 23.80
N TYR A 162 -18.01 -15.09 24.04
CA TYR A 162 -18.83 -16.22 23.61
C TYR A 162 -20.01 -15.74 22.77
N ALA A 163 -20.32 -16.46 21.69
CA ALA A 163 -21.45 -16.17 20.79
C ALA A 163 -22.81 -16.57 21.40
N THR A 164 -22.81 -17.39 22.45
CA THR A 164 -23.99 -17.84 23.18
C THR A 164 -24.39 -16.88 24.30
N LYS A 165 -25.64 -16.95 24.72
CA LYS A 165 -26.09 -16.29 25.96
C LYS A 165 -25.58 -17.06 27.19
N ALA A 166 -25.63 -16.43 28.36
CA ALA A 166 -25.11 -17.01 29.61
C ALA A 166 -25.93 -18.22 30.08
N GLU A 167 -27.21 -18.31 29.70
CA GLU A 167 -28.12 -19.39 30.08
C GLU A 167 -27.92 -20.66 29.24
N ASN A 168 -27.14 -20.59 28.16
CA ASN A 168 -26.88 -21.74 27.30
C ASN A 168 -25.97 -22.74 28.02
N SER A 169 -26.31 -24.03 27.93
CA SER A 169 -25.57 -25.12 28.60
C SER A 169 -24.14 -25.31 28.10
N LEU A 170 -23.84 -24.92 26.86
CA LEU A 170 -22.51 -25.03 26.24
C LEU A 170 -22.08 -23.69 25.65
N PRO A 171 -21.06 -23.02 26.22
CA PRO A 171 -20.50 -21.79 25.67
C PRO A 171 -19.82 -22.04 24.32
N VAL A 172 -20.19 -21.26 23.29
CA VAL A 172 -19.51 -21.27 21.98
C VAL A 172 -18.59 -20.06 21.90
N PRO A 173 -17.26 -20.24 21.74
CA PRO A 173 -16.33 -19.11 21.60
C PRO A 173 -16.72 -18.21 20.41
N LEU A 174 -16.68 -16.89 20.60
CA LEU A 174 -16.83 -15.94 19.50
C LEU A 174 -15.46 -15.73 18.83
N VAL A 175 -15.20 -16.51 17.79
CA VAL A 175 -13.98 -16.49 16.99
C VAL A 175 -14.32 -16.57 15.51
N ASP A 176 -13.36 -16.24 14.66
CA ASP A 176 -13.50 -16.25 13.20
C ASP A 176 -14.71 -15.44 12.71
N ASN A 177 -14.96 -14.31 13.37
CA ASN A 177 -16.10 -13.45 13.12
C ASN A 177 -15.86 -12.47 11.96
N TYR A 178 -15.20 -12.93 10.90
CA TYR A 178 -14.80 -12.14 9.74
C TYR A 178 -15.31 -12.81 8.45
N ARG A 179 -15.72 -12.01 7.47
CA ARG A 179 -16.10 -12.46 6.14
C ARG A 179 -14.87 -12.62 5.27
N ALA A 180 -14.84 -13.66 4.44
CA ALA A 180 -13.80 -13.83 3.43
C ALA A 180 -13.79 -12.67 2.41
N PRO A 181 -12.61 -12.29 1.87
CA PRO A 181 -12.53 -11.31 0.79
C PRO A 181 -13.45 -11.67 -0.38
N GLN A 182 -14.10 -10.67 -0.96
CA GLN A 182 -15.03 -10.83 -2.07
C GLN A 182 -14.38 -10.42 -3.40
N LEU A 183 -14.91 -10.93 -4.51
CA LEU A 183 -14.42 -10.55 -5.83
C LEU A 183 -14.51 -9.03 -6.05
N LEU A 184 -13.46 -8.46 -6.63
CA LEU A 184 -13.41 -7.03 -6.90
C LEU A 184 -14.44 -6.62 -7.97
N ASN A 185 -14.81 -7.53 -8.88
CA ASN A 185 -15.80 -7.31 -9.94
C ASN A 185 -15.53 -6.01 -10.72
N GLN A 186 -14.28 -5.82 -11.13
CA GLN A 186 -13.81 -4.66 -11.92
C GLN A 186 -13.95 -3.29 -11.23
N ARG A 187 -14.32 -3.24 -9.94
CA ARG A 187 -14.33 -1.99 -9.17
C ARG A 187 -12.91 -1.42 -9.05
N LEU A 188 -12.81 -0.10 -9.12
CA LEU A 188 -11.57 0.60 -8.87
C LEU A 188 -11.36 0.76 -7.36
N VAL A 189 -10.11 0.58 -6.93
CA VAL A 189 -9.63 0.93 -5.59
C VAL A 189 -8.68 2.10 -5.74
N PHE A 190 -9.05 3.25 -5.20
CA PHE A 190 -8.22 4.45 -5.21
C PHE A 190 -7.26 4.41 -4.02
N SER A 191 -6.10 5.03 -4.18
CA SER A 191 -5.13 5.26 -3.09
C SER A 191 -4.92 6.76 -2.91
N SER A 192 -4.77 7.20 -1.66
CA SER A 192 -4.47 8.60 -1.33
C SER A 192 -2.98 8.95 -1.39
N PHE A 193 -2.15 7.97 -1.75
CA PHE A 193 -0.70 8.05 -1.77
C PHE A 193 -0.18 7.40 -3.06
N PRO A 194 1.00 7.79 -3.57
CA PRO A 194 1.55 7.18 -4.77
C PRO A 194 1.74 5.66 -4.60
N VAL A 195 1.15 4.87 -5.51
CA VAL A 195 1.33 3.41 -5.57
C VAL A 195 2.18 3.09 -6.79
N GLY A 196 3.45 2.75 -6.57
CA GLY A 196 4.38 2.30 -7.60
C GLY A 196 5.77 2.06 -7.00
N PRO A 197 6.68 1.33 -7.70
CA PRO A 197 8.09 1.53 -7.44
C PRO A 197 8.37 3.03 -7.63
N SER A 198 9.34 3.60 -6.94
CA SER A 198 9.86 4.93 -7.26
C SER A 198 10.38 4.90 -8.69
N ALA A 199 9.47 5.00 -9.66
CA ALA A 199 9.74 5.17 -11.06
C ALA A 199 10.36 6.56 -11.13
N TYR A 200 11.60 6.57 -11.61
CA TYR A 200 12.40 7.75 -11.88
C TYR A 200 11.52 8.99 -12.07
N SER A 201 11.77 10.02 -11.27
CA SER A 201 11.19 11.33 -11.50
C SER A 201 11.41 11.73 -12.97
N ALA A 202 10.56 12.59 -13.50
CA ALA A 202 10.73 13.11 -14.86
C ALA A 202 12.15 13.65 -15.10
N GLY A 203 12.77 14.26 -14.08
CA GLY A 203 14.17 14.71 -14.12
C GLY A 203 15.18 13.57 -14.25
N GLU A 204 14.99 12.45 -13.54
CA GLU A 204 15.85 11.28 -13.64
C GLU A 204 15.72 10.57 -15.00
N ILE A 205 14.50 10.47 -15.55
CA ILE A 205 14.28 9.94 -16.91
C ILE A 205 15.02 10.80 -17.94
N VAL A 206 14.87 12.12 -17.84
CA VAL A 206 15.56 13.08 -18.70
C VAL A 206 17.08 12.93 -18.59
N ALA A 207 17.63 12.84 -17.38
CA ALA A 207 19.07 12.66 -17.16
C ALA A 207 19.60 11.36 -17.77
N ILE A 208 18.87 10.24 -17.64
CA ILE A 208 19.25 8.94 -18.23
C ILE A 208 19.24 9.03 -19.77
N VAL A 209 18.21 9.63 -20.35
CA VAL A 209 18.09 9.77 -21.82
C VAL A 209 19.21 10.65 -22.38
N PHE A 210 19.46 11.82 -21.81
CA PHE A 210 20.53 12.70 -22.29
C PHE A 210 21.92 12.11 -22.02
N GLY A 211 22.15 11.51 -20.85
CA GLY A 211 23.43 10.87 -20.52
C GLY A 211 23.78 9.74 -21.48
N THR A 212 22.81 8.90 -21.86
CA THR A 212 23.02 7.83 -22.85
C THR A 212 23.25 8.38 -24.26
N LEU A 213 22.50 9.40 -24.68
CA LEU A 213 22.70 10.06 -25.98
C LEU A 213 24.10 10.67 -26.12
N PHE A 214 24.54 11.44 -25.12
CA PHE A 214 25.87 12.05 -25.13
C PHE A 214 26.98 11.00 -25.04
N GLY A 215 26.80 9.94 -24.26
CA GLY A 215 27.74 8.81 -24.20
C GLY A 215 27.91 8.12 -25.55
N CYS A 216 26.79 7.78 -26.22
CA CYS A 216 26.80 7.17 -27.55
C CYS A 216 27.45 8.08 -28.61
N LEU A 217 27.13 9.38 -28.59
CA LEU A 217 27.73 10.36 -29.51
C LEU A 217 29.23 10.48 -29.27
N GLY A 218 29.67 10.52 -28.01
CA GLY A 218 31.09 10.55 -27.65
C GLY A 218 31.84 9.33 -28.18
N ILE A 219 31.31 8.12 -27.96
CA ILE A 219 31.90 6.87 -28.47
C ILE A 219 31.98 6.89 -30.00
N PHE A 220 30.89 7.29 -30.68
CA PHE A 220 30.85 7.39 -32.14
C PHE A 220 31.92 8.35 -32.68
N LEU A 221 32.05 9.54 -32.10
CA LEU A 221 33.05 10.52 -32.51
C LEU A 221 34.48 10.01 -32.28
N THR A 222 34.72 9.32 -31.16
CA THR A 222 36.01 8.73 -30.85
C THR A 222 36.39 7.65 -31.89
N ILE A 223 35.46 6.74 -32.18
CA ILE A 223 35.64 5.70 -33.21
C ILE A 223 35.87 6.34 -34.58
N HIS A 224 35.07 7.34 -34.95
CA HIS A 224 35.21 8.06 -36.21
C HIS A 224 36.61 8.68 -36.35
N PHE A 225 37.11 9.33 -35.30
CA PHE A 225 38.44 9.96 -35.32
C PHE A 225 39.57 8.93 -35.40
N VAL A 226 39.45 7.82 -34.67
CA VAL A 226 40.41 6.69 -34.74
C VAL A 226 40.43 6.10 -36.14
N VAL A 227 39.27 5.78 -36.72
CA VAL A 227 39.16 5.23 -38.08
C VAL A 227 39.73 6.21 -39.11
N LYS A 228 39.41 7.51 -38.99
CA LYS A 228 39.95 8.56 -39.86
C LYS A 228 41.48 8.63 -39.77
N ARG A 229 42.05 8.59 -38.56
CA ARG A 229 43.51 8.56 -38.35
C ARG A 229 44.16 7.32 -38.96
N ILE A 230 43.58 6.14 -38.77
CA ILE A 230 44.07 4.89 -39.37
C ILE A 230 44.05 4.98 -40.90
N ARG A 231 42.96 5.50 -41.48
CA ARG A 231 42.81 5.65 -42.93
C ARG A 231 43.84 6.63 -43.51
N VAL A 232 44.09 7.76 -42.84
CA VAL A 232 45.12 8.73 -43.24
C VAL A 232 46.52 8.11 -43.15
N LYS A 233 46.84 7.38 -42.06
CA LYS A 233 48.13 6.67 -41.95
C LYS A 233 48.33 5.66 -43.07
N ARG A 234 47.32 4.83 -43.40
CA ARG A 234 47.42 3.87 -44.53
C ARG A 234 47.65 4.57 -45.86
N ILE A 235 46.98 5.69 -46.13
CA ILE A 235 47.18 6.47 -47.36
C ILE A 235 48.60 7.03 -47.42
N GLN A 236 49.14 7.49 -46.28
CA GLN A 236 50.51 7.99 -46.18
C GLN A 236 51.53 6.86 -46.43
N GLU A 237 51.38 5.72 -45.75
CA GLU A 237 52.24 4.54 -45.93
C GLU A 237 52.20 4.03 -47.38
N GLN A 238 51.01 4.02 -48.01
CA GLN A 238 50.87 3.61 -49.41
C GLN A 238 51.55 4.59 -50.38
N LYS A 239 51.60 5.89 -50.06
CA LYS A 239 52.41 6.86 -50.83
C LYS A 239 53.90 6.64 -50.61
N ASP A 240 54.35 6.41 -49.37
CA ASP A 240 55.77 6.24 -49.04
C ASP A 240 56.37 4.95 -49.63
N VAL A 241 55.57 3.88 -49.78
CA VAL A 241 56.00 2.61 -50.42
C VAL A 241 56.18 2.75 -51.94
N VAL A 242 55.42 3.64 -52.60
CA VAL A 242 55.50 3.85 -54.06
C VAL A 242 56.73 4.70 -54.46
N PHE A 243 57.36 5.43 -53.54
CA PHE A 243 58.48 6.35 -53.83
C PHE A 243 59.90 5.80 -53.60
N LYS A 244 60.11 4.52 -53.24
CA LYS A 244 61.47 3.96 -53.20
C LYS A 244 61.91 3.49 -54.60
N SER A 245 62.52 4.40 -55.37
CA SER A 245 63.27 4.00 -56.58
C SER A 245 64.64 3.42 -56.21
N SER A 246 65.02 2.33 -56.88
CA SER A 246 66.35 1.73 -56.78
C SER A 246 67.35 2.52 -57.61
N SER A 247 68.30 3.20 -56.96
CA SER A 247 69.45 3.79 -57.65
C SER A 247 70.60 2.76 -57.72
N SER A 248 70.81 2.14 -58.88
CA SER A 248 72.10 1.52 -59.21
C SER A 248 73.04 2.59 -59.80
N ARG A 249 74.26 2.60 -59.29
CA ARG A 249 75.33 3.58 -59.54
C ARG A 249 76.04 3.19 -60.85
N ALA A 250 76.08 4.10 -61.83
CA ALA A 250 76.99 3.99 -62.97
C ALA A 250 78.22 4.87 -62.71
N VAL A 251 79.42 4.27 -62.78
CA VAL A 251 80.71 4.96 -62.77
C VAL A 251 81.19 5.03 -64.22
N SER A 252 81.59 6.23 -64.64
CA SER A 252 82.06 6.59 -65.98
C SER A 252 83.57 6.84 -66.03
N GLY A 253 84.18 6.58 -67.20
CA GLY A 253 85.49 7.08 -67.65
C GLY A 253 86.64 6.08 -67.46
N ASP A 254 87.57 5.85 -68.39
CA ASP A 254 88.05 6.70 -69.46
C ASP A 254 88.83 5.90 -70.55
N SER A 255 89.05 6.60 -71.66
CA SER A 255 89.70 6.38 -72.97
C SER A 255 91.08 5.69 -73.09
N HIS A 256 91.36 4.98 -74.20
CA HIS A 256 92.15 5.42 -75.39
C HIS A 256 92.60 4.26 -76.35
N HIS A 257 92.73 4.60 -77.64
CA HIS A 257 93.19 3.84 -78.83
C HIS A 257 94.72 3.56 -78.86
N PRO A 258 95.31 2.87 -79.88
CA PRO A 258 94.76 2.25 -81.10
C PRO A 258 94.82 0.72 -81.17
#